data_AF-A0A4Z0AP35-F1
#
_entry.id   AF-A0A4Z0AP35-F1
#
_cell.length_a   1.000
_cell.length_b   1.000
_cell.length_c   1.000
_cell.angle_alpha   90.00
_cell.angle_beta   90.00
_cell.angle_gamma   90.00
#
_symmetry.space_group_name_H-M   'P 1'
#
loop_
_entity.id
_entity.type
_entity.pdbx_description
1 polymer ?
#
loop_
_entity_poly.entity_id
_entity_poly.type
_entity_poly.pdbx_seq_one_letter_code
_entity_poly.pdbx_strand_id
1 'polypeptide(L)'
;MLRIRGTVGDLPVDLTLELDDGDWARLGAQLQAAPVPNVAPAAAPAKQDEDQWQNAQDLLRKAGQLSGLELLDQLEGLAGDAAAGKRLLVRLRHSAKVKVASGGDTPLYSWVGD
;
A
#
# COMPACT_ATOMS: atom_id res chain seq x y z
N MET A 1 14.08 -23.30 1.81
CA MET A 1 15.10 -22.52 2.53
C MET A 1 14.52 -21.14 2.85
N LEU A 2 14.46 -20.78 4.13
CA LEU A 2 13.90 -19.51 4.63
C LEU A 2 15.03 -18.64 5.20
N ARG A 3 14.97 -17.32 5.01
CA ARG A 3 15.89 -16.37 5.64
C ARG A 3 15.14 -15.42 6.55
N ILE A 4 15.62 -15.27 7.77
CA ILE A 4 15.06 -14.40 8.79
C ILE A 4 16.12 -13.37 9.14
N ARG A 5 15.74 -12.09 9.16
CA ARG A 5 16.62 -10.99 9.55
C ARG A 5 16.12 -10.39 10.84
N GLY A 6 17.04 -10.11 11.76
CA GLY A 6 16.72 -9.52 13.04
C GLY A 6 17.92 -8.83 13.66
N THR A 7 17.79 -8.40 14.90
CA THR A 7 18.87 -7.81 15.67
C THR A 7 19.01 -8.53 17.02
N VAL A 8 20.24 -8.59 17.54
CA VAL A 8 20.53 -8.99 18.92
C VAL A 8 21.19 -7.80 19.60
N GLY A 9 20.44 -7.09 20.44
CA GLY A 9 20.82 -5.74 20.85
C GLY A 9 20.84 -4.81 19.63
N ASP A 10 21.94 -4.09 19.44
CA ASP A 10 22.18 -3.20 18.30
C ASP A 10 22.81 -3.89 17.07
N LEU A 11 23.14 -5.18 17.14
CA LEU A 11 23.84 -5.87 16.05
C LEU A 11 22.84 -6.55 15.09
N PRO A 12 22.86 -6.24 13.78
CA PRO A 12 22.03 -6.91 12.80
C PRO A 12 22.56 -8.32 12.52
N VAL A 13 21.65 -9.30 12.49
CA VAL A 13 21.94 -10.71 12.21
C VAL A 13 20.99 -11.26 11.15
N ASP A 14 21.50 -12.21 10.37
CA ASP A 14 20.74 -12.98 9.39
C ASP A 14 20.83 -14.46 9.75
N LEU A 15 19.66 -15.11 9.82
CA LEU A 15 19.51 -16.51 10.13
C LEU A 15 18.96 -17.22 8.90
N THR A 16 19.61 -18.32 8.52
CA THR A 16 19.12 -19.22 7.48
C THR A 16 18.53 -20.45 8.15
N LEU A 17 17.30 -20.77 7.79
CA LEU A 17 16.58 -21.93 8.29
C LEU A 17 16.29 -22.91 7.14
N GLU A 18 16.72 -24.16 7.33
CA GLU A 18 16.39 -25.28 6.47
C GLU A 18 15.21 -26.04 7.10
N LEU A 19 14.17 -26.25 6.30
CA LEU A 19 12.93 -26.90 6.71
C LEU A 19 12.61 -27.94 5.64
N ASP A 20 12.24 -29.14 6.07
CA ASP A 20 11.74 -30.19 5.18
C ASP A 20 10.25 -30.00 4.84
N ASP A 21 9.73 -30.85 3.96
CA ASP A 21 8.36 -30.74 3.45
C ASP A 21 7.30 -30.82 4.58
N GLY A 22 7.54 -31.66 5.59
CA GLY A 22 6.67 -31.80 6.76
C GLY A 22 6.69 -30.55 7.64
N ASP A 23 7.86 -29.94 7.81
CA ASP A 23 8.01 -28.68 8.54
C ASP A 23 7.33 -27.51 7.81
N TRP A 24 7.44 -27.44 6.48
CA TRP A 24 6.73 -26.46 5.66
C TRP A 24 5.21 -26.60 5.76
N ALA A 25 4.71 -27.84 5.75
CA ALA A 25 3.28 -28.11 5.89
C ALA A 25 2.75 -27.66 7.27
N ARG A 26 3.49 -27.90 8.35
CA ARG A 26 3.11 -27.47 9.71
C ARG A 26 3.18 -25.95 9.87
N LEU A 27 4.18 -25.30 9.27
CA LEU A 27 4.29 -23.84 9.27
C LEU A 27 3.10 -23.21 8.53
N GLY A 28 2.76 -23.74 7.35
CA GLY A 28 1.59 -23.29 6.58
C GLY A 28 0.26 -23.54 7.31
N ALA A 29 0.14 -24.64 8.04
CA ALA A 29 -1.05 -24.95 8.84
C ALA A 29 -1.25 -23.97 10.02
N GLN A 30 -0.17 -23.53 10.67
CA GLN A 30 -0.24 -22.51 11.73
C GLN A 30 -0.43 -21.09 11.19
N LEU A 31 -0.05 -20.84 9.94
CA LEU A 31 -0.29 -19.58 9.24
C LEU A 31 -1.61 -19.56 8.48
N GLN A 32 -2.48 -20.55 8.68
CA GLN A 32 -3.89 -20.40 8.34
C GLN A 32 -4.45 -19.31 9.24
N ALA A 33 -4.45 -18.09 8.70
CA ALA A 33 -5.14 -16.96 9.29
C ALA A 33 -6.49 -17.47 9.77
N ALA A 34 -6.80 -17.27 11.06
CA ALA A 34 -8.13 -17.51 11.57
C ALA A 34 -9.09 -16.94 10.52
N PRO A 35 -10.10 -17.71 10.06
CA PRO A 35 -11.05 -17.19 9.10
C PRO A 35 -11.55 -15.90 9.72
N VAL A 36 -11.15 -14.77 9.12
CA VAL A 36 -11.79 -13.51 9.44
C VAL A 36 -13.27 -13.85 9.27
N PRO A 37 -14.11 -13.64 10.30
CA PRO A 37 -15.53 -13.78 10.09
C PRO A 37 -15.79 -13.05 8.79
N ASN A 38 -16.37 -13.74 7.81
CA ASN A 38 -16.87 -13.09 6.63
C ASN A 38 -17.98 -12.19 7.16
N VAL A 39 -17.56 -11.00 7.63
CA VAL A 39 -18.41 -9.87 7.87
C VAL A 39 -18.99 -9.70 6.49
N ALA A 40 -20.25 -10.13 6.34
CA ALA A 40 -21.01 -9.85 5.15
C ALA A 40 -20.70 -8.39 4.82
N PRO A 41 -20.20 -8.06 3.62
CA PRO A 41 -19.81 -6.70 3.33
C PRO A 41 -21.01 -5.85 3.68
N ALA A 42 -20.86 -5.00 4.70
CA ALA A 42 -21.87 -4.05 5.05
C ALA A 42 -22.20 -3.34 3.74
N ALA A 43 -23.45 -3.51 3.28
CA ALA A 43 -23.86 -2.96 2.01
C ALA A 43 -23.69 -1.44 2.09
N ALA A 44 -22.68 -0.95 1.36
CA ALA A 44 -22.19 0.42 1.17
C ALA A 44 -21.24 0.96 2.27
N PRO A 45 -20.03 1.45 1.85
CA PRO A 45 -19.98 2.66 1.03
C PRO A 45 -19.01 2.56 -0.16
N ALA A 46 -19.22 1.62 -1.09
CA ALA A 46 -18.49 1.61 -2.36
C ALA A 46 -18.55 2.99 -3.08
N LYS A 47 -19.64 3.74 -2.90
CA LYS A 47 -19.76 5.13 -3.35
C LYS A 47 -18.74 6.07 -2.70
N GLN A 48 -18.55 6.00 -1.39
CA GLN A 48 -17.63 6.90 -0.67
C GLN A 48 -16.17 6.60 -1.03
N ASP A 49 -15.81 5.33 -1.27
CA ASP A 49 -14.49 4.96 -1.81
C ASP A 49 -14.30 5.47 -3.25
N GLU A 50 -15.34 5.40 -4.08
CA GLU A 50 -15.28 5.95 -5.45
C GLU A 50 -15.28 7.49 -5.48
N ASP A 51 -15.99 8.16 -4.57
CA ASP A 51 -15.96 9.62 -4.39
C ASP A 51 -14.57 10.09 -3.92
N GLN A 52 -13.98 9.40 -2.95
CA GLN A 52 -12.60 9.64 -2.50
C GLN A 52 -11.59 9.41 -3.63
N TRP A 53 -11.79 8.36 -4.42
CA TRP A 53 -10.96 8.04 -5.58
C TRP A 53 -11.07 9.11 -6.68
N GLN A 54 -12.28 9.59 -6.97
CA GLN A 54 -12.49 10.67 -7.93
C GLN A 54 -11.84 11.97 -7.45
N ASN A 55 -12.01 12.31 -6.17
CA ASN A 55 -11.40 13.49 -5.57
C ASN A 55 -9.86 13.42 -5.56
N ALA A 56 -9.28 12.26 -5.30
CA ALA A 56 -7.83 12.04 -5.36
C ALA A 56 -7.27 12.26 -6.78
N GLN A 57 -7.99 11.77 -7.80
CA GLN A 57 -7.64 12.02 -9.21
C GLN A 57 -7.76 13.51 -9.57
N ASP A 58 -8.85 14.16 -9.15
CA ASP A 58 -9.07 15.59 -9.36
C ASP A 58 -7.99 16.46 -8.71
N LEU A 59 -7.53 16.08 -7.51
CA LEU A 59 -6.46 16.75 -6.80
C LEU A 59 -5.15 16.70 -7.59
N LEU A 60 -4.74 15.50 -8.02
CA LEU A 60 -3.51 15.34 -8.80
C LEU A 60 -3.63 16.01 -10.18
N ARG A 61 -4.81 15.97 -10.81
CA ARG A 61 -5.09 16.67 -12.07
C ARG A 61 -4.97 18.18 -11.93
N LYS A 62 -5.54 18.77 -10.87
CA LYS A 62 -5.47 20.22 -10.60
C LYS A 62 -4.05 20.69 -10.29
N ALA A 63 -3.30 19.88 -9.52
CA ALA A 63 -1.91 20.19 -9.22
C ALA A 63 -0.98 19.97 -10.42
N GLY A 64 -1.35 19.10 -11.36
CA GLY A 64 -0.55 18.72 -12.53
C GLY A 64 0.60 17.77 -12.16
N GLN A 65 1.40 18.15 -11.16
CA GLN A 65 2.51 17.37 -10.64
C GLN A 65 2.70 17.61 -9.13
N LEU A 66 2.94 16.52 -8.38
CA LEU A 66 3.24 16.56 -6.95
C LEU A 66 4.35 15.57 -6.59
N SER A 67 5.14 15.88 -5.57
CA SER A 67 6.03 14.89 -4.97
C SER A 67 5.23 13.84 -4.19
N GLY A 68 5.79 12.64 -4.01
CA GLY A 68 5.10 11.57 -3.30
C GLY A 68 4.74 11.90 -1.85
N LEU A 69 5.53 12.73 -1.17
CA LEU A 69 5.25 13.18 0.20
C LEU A 69 4.11 14.21 0.21
N GLU A 70 4.15 15.21 -0.68
CA GLU A 70 3.09 16.21 -0.79
C GLU A 70 1.75 15.61 -1.24
N LEU A 71 1.81 14.64 -2.16
CA LEU A 71 0.62 13.91 -2.60
C LEU A 71 0.04 13.09 -1.45
N LEU A 72 0.89 12.40 -0.67
CA LEU A 72 0.40 11.60 0.46
C LEU A 72 -0.28 12.47 1.52
N ASP A 73 0.35 13.57 1.94
CA ASP A 73 -0.20 14.50 2.94
C ASP A 73 -1.60 15.02 2.54
N GLN A 74 -1.74 15.42 1.27
CA GLN A 74 -3.02 15.86 0.73
C GLN A 74 -4.08 14.75 0.66
N LEU A 75 -3.69 13.52 0.34
CA LEU A 75 -4.60 12.37 0.31
C LEU A 75 -5.03 11.95 1.72
N GLU A 76 -4.15 12.06 2.71
CA GLU A 76 -4.48 11.81 4.12
C GLU A 76 -5.47 12.85 4.64
N GLY A 77 -5.27 14.14 4.31
CA GLY A 77 -6.23 15.20 4.62
C GLY A 77 -7.58 15.01 3.94
N LEU A 78 -7.60 14.45 2.72
CA LEU A 78 -8.84 14.18 1.97
C LEU A 78 -9.60 12.96 2.50
N ALA A 79 -8.88 11.90 2.86
CA ALA A 79 -9.47 10.64 3.31
C ALA A 79 -9.73 10.60 4.84
N GLY A 80 -9.14 11.53 5.60
CA GLY A 80 -9.28 11.66 7.05
C GLY A 80 -8.47 10.67 7.88
N ASP A 81 -7.69 9.79 7.24
CA ASP A 81 -6.83 8.82 7.90
C ASP A 81 -5.62 8.43 7.04
N ALA A 82 -4.50 8.13 7.70
CA ALA A 82 -3.24 7.76 7.07
C ALA A 82 -3.32 6.46 6.24
N ALA A 83 -4.08 5.46 6.70
CA ALA A 83 -4.22 4.20 5.97
C ALA A 83 -5.04 4.40 4.68
N ALA A 84 -6.06 5.25 4.72
CA ALA A 84 -6.86 5.57 3.54
C ALA A 84 -6.08 6.39 2.50
N GLY A 85 -5.32 7.39 2.94
CA GLY A 85 -4.42 8.16 2.06
C GLY A 85 -3.40 7.28 1.35
N LYS A 86 -2.76 6.34 2.06
CA LYS A 86 -1.82 5.38 1.47
C LYS A 86 -2.48 4.46 0.42
N ARG A 87 -3.70 3.98 0.66
CA ARG A 87 -4.44 3.17 -0.32
C ARG A 87 -4.70 3.96 -1.61
N LEU A 88 -5.12 5.22 -1.50
CA LEU A 88 -5.33 6.11 -2.65
C LEU A 88 -4.02 6.37 -3.41
N LEU A 89 -2.91 6.62 -2.71
CA LEU A 89 -1.60 6.83 -3.34
C LEU A 89 -1.15 5.60 -4.13
N VAL A 90 -1.27 4.41 -3.55
CA VAL A 90 -0.94 3.16 -4.24
C VAL A 90 -1.84 2.96 -5.46
N ARG A 91 -3.13 3.24 -5.34
CA ARG A 91 -4.09 3.14 -6.46
C ARG A 91 -3.76 4.16 -7.57
N LEU A 92 -3.39 5.40 -7.24
CA LEU A 92 -2.94 6.42 -8.20
C LEU A 92 -1.71 5.96 -8.96
N ARG A 93 -0.71 5.39 -8.28
CA ARG A 93 0.52 4.87 -8.92
C ARG A 93 0.24 3.84 -10.01
N HIS A 94 -0.81 3.04 -9.84
CA HIS A 94 -1.21 2.00 -10.79
C HIS A 94 -2.27 2.45 -11.80
N SER A 95 -2.71 3.72 -11.73
CA SER A 95 -3.67 4.27 -12.69
C SER A 95 -2.98 4.66 -13.98
N ALA A 96 -3.59 4.31 -15.12
CA ALA A 96 -3.09 4.68 -16.44
C ALA A 96 -3.04 6.21 -16.67
N LYS A 97 -3.77 6.99 -15.87
CA LYS A 97 -3.80 8.45 -15.93
C LYS A 97 -2.66 9.12 -15.15
N VAL A 98 -1.79 8.34 -14.51
CA VAL A 98 -0.70 8.86 -13.67
C VAL A 98 0.64 8.31 -14.15
N LYS A 99 1.60 9.21 -14.35
CA LYS A 99 2.99 8.87 -14.63
C LYS A 99 3.82 9.11 -13.38
N VAL A 100 4.53 8.09 -12.93
CA VAL A 100 5.48 8.21 -11.82
C VAL A 100 6.90 8.23 -12.37
N ALA A 101 7.61 9.34 -12.14
CA ALA A 101 9.02 9.47 -12.46
C ALA A 101 9.85 9.17 -11.22
N SER A 102 10.54 8.04 -11.22
CA SER A 102 11.50 7.64 -10.19
C SER A 102 12.92 7.88 -10.73
N GLY A 103 13.41 9.12 -10.60
CA GLY A 103 14.75 9.50 -11.10
C GLY A 103 15.54 10.42 -10.18
N GLY A 104 14.93 10.91 -9.09
CA GLY A 104 15.57 11.76 -8.08
C GLY A 104 15.33 11.23 -6.67
N ASP A 105 15.58 12.08 -5.66
CA ASP A 105 15.47 11.74 -4.23
C ASP A 105 14.03 11.43 -3.79
N THR A 106 13.04 12.03 -4.46
CA THR A 106 11.60 11.83 -4.21
C THR A 106 10.84 11.47 -5.48
N PRO A 107 9.94 10.47 -5.46
CA PRO A 107 9.12 10.11 -6.61
C PRO A 107 8.18 11.25 -6.98
N LEU A 108 8.12 11.60 -8.26
CA LEU A 108 7.22 12.62 -8.79
C LEU A 108 6.02 11.96 -9.47
N TYR A 109 4.82 12.38 -9.08
CA TYR A 109 3.56 11.94 -9.64
C TYR A 109 3.04 13.04 -10.57
N SER A 110 2.84 12.71 -11.84
CA SER A 110 2.30 13.62 -12.84
C SER A 110 1.02 13.07 -13.44
N TRP A 111 0.01 13.92 -13.61
CA TRP A 111 -1.19 13.55 -14.33
C TRP A 111 -0.93 13.51 -15.84
N VAL A 112 -1.39 12.46 -16.52
CA VAL A 112 -1.19 12.24 -17.97
C VAL A 112 -2.47 11.90 -18.72
N GLY A 113 -3.63 11.84 -18.03
CA GLY A 113 -4.94 11.66 -18.67
C GLY A 113 -5.63 12.98 -18.96
N ASP A 114 -6.61 12.99 -19.87
CA ASP A 114 -7.57 14.09 -20.03
C ASP A 114 -8.72 13.94 -19.00
#